data_AF-A0A7K7DL57-F1
#
_entry.id   AF-A0A7K7DL57-F1
#
_cell.length_a   1.000
_cell.length_b   1.000
_cell.length_c   1.000
_cell.angle_alpha   90.00
_cell.angle_beta   90.00
_cell.angle_gamma   90.00
#
_symmetry.space_group_name_H-M   'P 1'
#
loop_
_entity.id
_entity.type
_entity.pdbx_description
1 polymer ?
#
loop_
_entity_poly.entity_id
_entity_poly.type
_entity_poly.pdbx_seq_one_letter_code
_entity_poly.pdbx_strand_id
1 'polypeptide(L)'
;MQPGFLLAASILAAVLGMALPEDGVCRAPDGKNGSPGVPGRDGRPGQKGDVGEPGKRKPGIASIEGPKGDAGEPGYPGPPGRSGLPGLPGPPGMPGVRGPPGQKGQAGNALEHPRPAFSASRLAPPHAGTTVVFDRIITNEENSYSPQTGKFTCRIPGLYYFSFQVVSSGDLCLSITKNGRGVVSFCDNNSRGILQVNSGSSVLSLAVGDHVSLTTNPAMGSSIYSGSEADSVFSGFLVSPEAA
;
A
#
# COMPACT_ATOMS: atom_id res chain seq x y z
N MET A 1 -18.70 -22.29 -56.51
CA MET A 1 -17.98 -22.54 -55.25
C MET A 1 -16.55 -22.02 -55.43
N GLN A 2 -16.24 -20.85 -54.88
CA GLN A 2 -14.97 -20.14 -55.10
C GLN A 2 -13.94 -20.49 -54.01
N PRO A 3 -12.66 -20.72 -54.38
CA PRO A 3 -11.60 -21.22 -53.48
C PRO A 3 -11.07 -20.19 -52.47
N GLY A 4 -11.63 -18.99 -52.39
CA GLY A 4 -11.14 -17.90 -51.52
C GLY A 4 -11.56 -18.01 -50.05
N PHE A 5 -12.57 -18.81 -49.71
CA PHE A 5 -13.09 -18.89 -48.33
C PHE A 5 -12.26 -19.78 -47.39
N LEU A 6 -11.43 -20.67 -47.93
CA LEU A 6 -10.64 -21.62 -47.12
C LEU A 6 -9.35 -21.02 -46.55
N LEU A 7 -8.81 -19.95 -47.17
CA LEU A 7 -7.58 -19.31 -46.69
C LEU A 7 -7.83 -18.33 -45.53
N ALA A 8 -9.00 -17.67 -45.50
CA ALA A 8 -9.34 -16.74 -44.42
C ALA A 8 -9.62 -17.45 -43.08
N ALA A 9 -10.20 -18.66 -43.12
CA ALA A 9 -10.48 -19.45 -41.92
C ALA A 9 -9.20 -19.97 -41.24
N SER A 10 -8.17 -20.30 -42.02
CA SER A 10 -6.89 -20.82 -41.50
C SER A 10 -6.02 -19.75 -40.82
N ILE A 11 -6.15 -18.48 -41.20
CA ILE A 11 -5.42 -17.38 -40.56
C ILE A 11 -6.06 -16.99 -39.22
N LEU A 12 -7.39 -17.08 -39.08
CA LEU A 12 -8.08 -16.76 -37.83
C LEU A 12 -7.84 -17.82 -36.73
N ALA A 13 -7.65 -19.10 -37.11
CA ALA A 13 -7.31 -20.16 -36.17
C ALA A 13 -5.86 -20.09 -35.66
N ALA A 14 -4.93 -19.48 -36.42
CA ALA A 14 -3.54 -19.30 -36.00
C ALA A 14 -3.34 -18.16 -34.99
N VAL A 15 -4.28 -17.20 -34.91
CA VAL A 15 -4.22 -16.07 -33.95
C VAL A 15 -4.87 -16.42 -32.61
N LEU A 16 -5.70 -17.47 -32.54
CA LEU A 16 -6.47 -17.84 -31.35
C LEU A 16 -5.78 -18.89 -30.44
N GLY A 17 -4.56 -19.32 -30.77
CA GLY A 17 -3.91 -20.48 -30.17
C GLY A 17 -2.91 -20.24 -29.02
N MET A 18 -2.73 -19.01 -28.53
CA MET A 18 -1.81 -18.74 -27.41
C MET A 18 -2.45 -17.86 -26.35
N ALA A 19 -3.39 -18.42 -25.60
CA ALA A 19 -3.72 -17.94 -24.26
C ALA A 19 -3.77 -19.16 -23.36
N LEU A 20 -2.62 -19.53 -22.80
CA LEU A 20 -2.57 -20.45 -21.67
C LEU A 20 -3.31 -19.78 -20.50
N PRO A 21 -4.18 -20.49 -19.76
CA PRO A 21 -4.65 -20.00 -18.48
C PRO A 21 -3.45 -20.01 -17.54
N GLU A 22 -2.93 -18.84 -17.19
CA GLU A 22 -2.11 -18.75 -16.00
C GLU A 22 -3.03 -19.07 -14.83
N ASP A 23 -2.72 -20.15 -14.11
CA ASP A 23 -3.32 -20.49 -12.82
C ASP A 23 -3.09 -19.30 -11.86
N GLY A 24 -4.06 -18.38 -11.89
CA GLY A 24 -4.06 -17.10 -11.19
C GLY A 24 -4.31 -17.29 -9.70
N VAL A 25 -3.35 -17.90 -8.99
CA VAL A 25 -3.19 -17.62 -7.57
C VAL A 25 -2.87 -16.13 -7.47
N CYS A 26 -3.79 -15.36 -6.90
CA CYS A 26 -3.60 -13.94 -6.58
C CYS A 26 -2.47 -13.81 -5.56
N ARG A 27 -1.22 -13.81 -6.01
CA ARG A 27 -0.07 -13.54 -5.17
C ARG A 27 0.07 -12.03 -5.07
N ALA A 28 -0.19 -11.49 -3.87
CA ALA A 28 0.02 -10.06 -3.61
C ALA A 28 1.47 -9.68 -3.98
N PRO A 29 1.69 -8.53 -4.66
CA PRO A 29 3.03 -8.06 -4.96
C PRO A 29 3.85 -7.94 -3.68
N ASP A 30 5.14 -8.29 -3.73
CA ASP A 30 6.05 -8.08 -2.61
C ASP A 30 6.04 -6.60 -2.19
N GLY A 31 6.02 -6.36 -0.88
CA GLY A 31 6.01 -5.00 -0.32
C GLY A 31 7.20 -4.18 -0.83
N LYS A 32 6.95 -2.90 -1.15
CA LYS A 32 7.98 -1.98 -1.64
C LYS A 32 9.16 -1.92 -0.67
N ASN A 33 10.39 -1.91 -1.22
CA ASN A 33 11.61 -1.71 -0.43
C ASN A 33 11.51 -0.42 0.40
N GLY A 34 12.02 -0.47 1.63
CA GLY A 34 12.11 0.71 2.49
C GLY A 34 12.99 1.80 1.89
N SER A 35 12.75 3.06 2.28
CA SER A 35 13.54 4.21 1.84
C SER A 35 15.01 4.11 2.30
N PRO A 36 15.98 4.65 1.55
CA PRO A 36 17.39 4.70 1.97
C PRO A 36 17.55 5.36 3.34
N GLY A 37 18.50 4.86 4.15
CA GLY A 37 18.86 5.47 5.43
C GLY A 37 19.50 6.85 5.26
N VAL A 38 19.45 7.66 6.32
CA VAL A 38 20.08 9.00 6.35
C VAL A 38 21.60 8.93 6.21
N PRO A 39 22.25 9.94 5.58
CA PRO A 39 23.71 10.02 5.50
C PRO A 39 24.39 9.96 6.89
N GLY A 40 25.59 9.38 6.94
CA GLY A 40 26.40 9.35 8.15
C GLY A 40 26.84 10.75 8.61
N ARG A 41 27.19 10.87 9.89
CA ARG A 41 27.72 12.12 10.48
C ARG A 41 29.12 12.45 9.95
N ASP A 42 29.44 13.73 9.91
CA ASP A 42 30.77 14.23 9.50
C ASP A 42 31.90 13.69 10.39
N GLY A 43 33.07 13.50 9.79
CA GLY A 43 34.29 13.07 10.48
C GLY A 43 34.78 14.12 11.49
N ARG A 44 35.53 13.68 12.51
CA ARG A 44 36.13 14.59 13.51
C ARG A 44 37.28 15.40 12.91
N PRO A 45 37.54 16.63 13.38
CA PRO A 45 38.70 17.43 12.96
C PRO A 45 40.04 16.69 13.20
N GLY A 46 41.00 16.89 12.30
CA GLY A 46 42.35 16.33 12.41
C GLY A 46 43.13 16.87 13.62
N GLN A 47 44.10 16.10 14.11
CA GLN A 47 44.98 16.50 15.22
C GLN A 47 45.92 17.63 14.78
N LYS A 48 46.24 18.56 15.70
CA LYS A 48 47.24 19.62 15.47
C LYS A 48 48.63 18.99 15.28
N GLY A 49 49.40 19.45 14.29
CA GLY A 49 50.77 18.99 14.06
C GLY A 49 51.74 19.33 15.20
N ASP A 50 52.81 18.55 15.31
CA ASP A 50 53.83 18.68 16.35
C ASP A 50 54.67 19.96 16.22
N VAL A 51 55.19 20.45 17.36
CA VAL A 51 56.07 21.63 17.42
C VAL A 51 57.46 21.28 16.87
N GLY A 52 58.02 22.11 15.97
CA GLY A 52 59.34 21.88 15.38
C GLY A 52 60.49 21.90 16.39
N GLU A 53 61.53 21.09 16.15
CA GLU A 53 62.69 20.98 17.06
C GLU A 53 63.51 22.27 17.17
N PRO A 54 64.04 22.61 18.37
CA PRO A 54 64.96 23.73 18.55
C PRO A 54 66.30 23.54 17.82
N GLY A 55 66.80 24.59 17.18
CA GLY A 55 68.09 24.56 16.46
C GLY A 55 69.29 24.31 17.39
N LYS A 56 70.05 23.24 17.12
CA LYS A 56 71.26 22.87 17.88
C LYS A 56 72.42 23.83 17.57
N ARG A 57 72.97 24.52 18.58
CA ARG A 57 74.29 25.18 18.51
C ARG A 57 75.38 24.19 18.95
N LYS A 58 76.45 24.07 18.16
CA LYS A 58 77.69 23.38 18.53
C LYS A 58 78.71 24.42 19.03
N PRO A 59 79.49 24.13 20.08
CA PRO A 59 80.83 24.70 20.18
C PRO A 59 81.94 23.64 20.05
N GLY A 60 83.02 24.04 19.37
CA GLY A 60 84.19 23.23 19.03
C GLY A 60 85.23 23.09 20.16
N ILE A 61 86.33 22.44 19.79
CA ILE A 61 87.31 21.72 20.62
C ILE A 61 88.58 22.56 20.90
N ALA A 62 89.20 22.31 22.08
CA ALA A 62 90.62 22.36 22.51
C ALA A 62 91.42 23.69 22.66
N SER A 63 91.81 23.94 23.92
CA SER A 63 93.16 24.01 24.54
C SER A 63 94.23 25.11 24.24
N ILE A 64 94.77 25.62 25.36
CA ILE A 64 96.11 26.23 25.69
C ILE A 64 96.29 27.77 25.60
N GLU A 65 97.07 28.26 26.57
CA GLU A 65 97.20 29.53 27.29
C GLU A 65 98.00 30.67 26.62
N GLY A 66 97.70 31.92 27.03
CA GLY A 66 98.53 33.13 26.90
C GLY A 66 97.88 34.33 27.64
N PRO A 67 98.62 35.19 28.37
CA PRO A 67 98.05 36.16 29.30
C PRO A 67 97.36 37.37 28.63
N LYS A 68 96.37 37.88 29.37
CA LYS A 68 95.27 38.79 29.01
C LYS A 68 95.68 40.20 28.55
N GLY A 69 95.12 40.64 27.41
CA GLY A 69 94.80 42.05 27.16
C GLY A 69 93.32 42.30 27.48
N ASP A 70 92.97 43.50 27.96
CA ASP A 70 91.58 43.84 28.28
C ASP A 70 90.69 43.76 27.03
N ALA A 71 89.62 42.97 27.13
CA ALA A 71 88.68 42.74 26.03
C ALA A 71 87.75 43.95 25.87
N GLY A 72 87.63 44.46 24.64
CA GLY A 72 86.61 45.45 24.29
C GLY A 72 85.19 44.95 24.59
N GLU A 73 84.26 45.88 24.81
CA GLU A 73 82.87 45.54 25.15
C GLU A 73 82.28 44.53 24.15
N PRO A 74 81.57 43.48 24.61
CA PRO A 74 80.94 42.52 23.72
C PRO A 74 79.98 43.21 22.75
N GLY A 75 80.08 42.89 21.45
CA GLY A 75 79.12 43.35 20.46
C GLY A 75 77.70 42.89 20.79
N TYR A 76 76.71 43.73 20.48
CA TYR A 76 75.30 43.45 20.76
C TYR A 76 74.85 42.10 20.15
N PRO A 77 73.99 41.32 20.83
CA PRO A 77 73.45 40.08 20.29
C PRO A 77 72.73 40.31 18.96
N GLY A 78 72.95 39.40 17.99
CA GLY A 78 72.23 39.43 16.72
C GLY A 78 70.70 39.26 16.92
N PRO A 79 69.87 39.82 16.02
CA PRO A 79 68.42 39.71 16.15
C PRO A 79 67.95 38.24 16.11
N PRO A 80 66.84 37.89 16.80
CA PRO A 80 66.29 36.54 16.77
C PRO A 80 65.98 36.08 15.34
N GLY A 81 66.17 34.77 15.07
CA GLY A 81 65.77 34.16 13.82
C GLY A 81 64.26 34.27 13.59
N ARG A 82 63.82 34.39 12.33
CA ARG A 82 62.40 34.45 11.98
C ARG A 82 61.69 33.14 12.37
N SER A 83 60.44 33.25 12.84
CA SER A 83 59.60 32.09 13.16
C SER A 83 59.39 31.19 11.94
N GLY A 84 59.34 29.87 12.15
CA GLY A 84 59.02 28.90 11.10
C GLY A 84 57.58 29.05 10.59
N LEU A 85 57.33 28.64 9.34
CA LEU A 85 55.99 28.66 8.76
C LEU A 85 55.06 27.63 9.43
N PRO A 86 53.74 27.87 9.48
CA PRO A 86 52.76 26.89 9.96
C PRO A 86 52.80 25.60 9.13
N GLY A 87 52.55 24.45 9.78
CA GLY A 87 52.41 23.16 9.09
C GLY A 87 51.17 23.11 8.18
N LEU A 88 51.21 22.22 7.18
CA LEU A 88 50.09 22.02 6.25
C LEU A 88 48.88 21.36 6.96
N PRO A 89 47.63 21.62 6.50
CA PRO A 89 46.45 20.92 6.99
C PRO A 89 46.52 19.40 6.75
N GLY A 90 45.96 18.61 7.68
CA GLY A 90 45.86 17.16 7.52
C GLY A 90 44.86 16.74 6.42
N PRO A 91 44.96 15.50 5.90
CA PRO A 91 44.05 15.00 4.88
C PRO A 91 42.62 14.81 5.42
N PRO A 92 41.58 14.84 4.55
CA PRO A 92 40.20 14.54 4.93
C PRO A 92 40.06 13.14 5.55
N GLY A 93 39.13 13.01 6.51
CA GLY A 93 38.78 11.71 7.09
C GLY A 93 38.13 10.76 6.06
N MET A 94 38.22 9.45 6.31
CA MET A 94 37.58 8.45 5.45
C MET A 94 36.04 8.56 5.51
N PRO A 95 35.33 8.22 4.40
CA PRO A 95 33.87 8.12 4.41
C PRO A 95 33.36 7.15 5.48
N GLY A 96 32.22 7.48 6.09
CA GLY A 96 31.55 6.60 7.04
C GLY A 96 31.07 5.29 6.40
N VAL A 97 30.98 4.23 7.20
CA VAL A 97 30.50 2.92 6.74
C VAL A 97 29.00 3.00 6.39
N ARG A 98 28.58 2.34 5.31
CA ARG A 98 27.16 2.24 4.94
C ARG A 98 26.38 1.57 6.07
N GLY A 99 25.24 2.15 6.45
CA GLY A 99 24.34 1.56 7.44
C GLY A 99 23.79 0.19 6.98
N PRO A 100 23.37 -0.67 7.93
CA PRO A 100 22.76 -1.94 7.59
C PRO A 100 21.44 -1.75 6.81
N PRO A 101 21.02 -2.75 6.01
CA PRO A 101 19.68 -2.77 5.41
C PRO A 101 18.59 -2.62 6.49
N GLY A 102 17.49 -1.93 6.14
CA GLY A 102 16.31 -1.86 7.01
C GLY A 102 15.70 -3.25 7.23
N GLN A 103 15.03 -3.45 8.36
CA GLN A 103 14.33 -4.71 8.62
C GLN A 103 13.21 -4.92 7.60
N LYS A 104 13.05 -6.16 7.13
CA LYS A 104 11.89 -6.55 6.32
C LYS A 104 10.62 -6.31 7.14
N GLY A 105 9.60 -5.70 6.54
CA GLY A 105 8.29 -5.56 7.15
C GLY A 105 7.73 -6.94 7.53
N GLN A 106 7.04 -7.03 8.66
CA GLN A 106 6.40 -8.28 9.08
C GLN A 106 5.37 -8.70 8.02
N ALA A 107 5.36 -9.99 7.66
CA ALA A 107 4.31 -10.52 6.81
C ALA A 107 2.98 -10.43 7.56
N GLY A 108 1.98 -9.77 6.97
CA GLY A 108 0.64 -9.71 7.55
C GLY A 108 0.08 -11.11 7.72
N ASN A 109 -0.25 -11.49 8.96
CA ASN A 109 -0.78 -12.79 9.27
C ASN A 109 -2.26 -12.83 8.84
N ALA A 110 -2.56 -13.34 7.64
CA ALA A 110 -3.91 -13.34 7.06
C ALA A 110 -4.96 -14.08 7.93
N LEU A 111 -4.51 -14.88 8.91
CA LEU A 111 -5.38 -15.58 9.86
C LEU A 111 -5.85 -14.73 11.05
N GLU A 112 -5.17 -13.62 11.36
CA GLU A 112 -5.56 -12.71 12.46
C GLU A 112 -6.40 -11.53 12.01
N HIS A 113 -6.54 -11.31 10.70
CA HIS A 113 -7.30 -10.18 10.18
C HIS A 113 -8.80 -10.52 10.10
N PRO A 114 -9.67 -9.58 10.49
CA PRO A 114 -11.10 -9.76 10.33
C PRO A 114 -11.49 -9.90 8.86
N ARG A 115 -12.43 -10.81 8.57
CA ARG A 115 -12.87 -11.17 7.22
C ARG A 115 -14.40 -11.16 7.07
N PRO A 116 -15.12 -10.11 7.51
CA PRO A 116 -16.56 -10.07 7.35
C PRO A 116 -16.90 -10.02 5.85
N ALA A 117 -17.55 -11.07 5.37
CA ALA A 117 -17.94 -11.25 3.98
C ALA A 117 -19.19 -12.13 3.91
N PHE A 118 -20.12 -11.79 3.02
CA PHE A 118 -21.30 -12.60 2.79
C PHE A 118 -21.69 -12.62 1.31
N SER A 119 -22.38 -13.69 0.95
CA SER A 119 -23.14 -13.86 -0.30
C SER A 119 -24.40 -14.65 0.05
N ALA A 120 -25.56 -14.14 -0.35
CA ALA A 120 -26.83 -14.80 -0.13
C ALA A 120 -27.69 -14.73 -1.40
N SER A 121 -28.46 -15.78 -1.66
CA SER A 121 -29.41 -15.83 -2.76
C SER A 121 -30.86 -15.89 -2.29
N ARG A 122 -31.79 -15.68 -3.23
CA ARG A 122 -33.24 -15.75 -2.98
C ARG A 122 -33.79 -17.12 -3.34
N LEU A 123 -34.62 -17.70 -2.47
CA LEU A 123 -35.38 -18.92 -2.77
C LEU A 123 -36.85 -18.75 -2.39
N ALA A 124 -37.15 -18.59 -1.11
CA ALA A 124 -38.51 -18.38 -0.61
C ALA A 124 -38.48 -17.31 0.51
N PRO A 125 -38.15 -16.05 0.17
CA PRO A 125 -37.87 -15.04 1.17
C PRO A 125 -39.13 -14.61 1.93
N PRO A 126 -39.02 -14.33 3.24
CA PRO A 126 -40.13 -13.75 4.00
C PRO A 126 -40.49 -12.36 3.47
N HIS A 127 -41.76 -11.98 3.62
CA HIS A 127 -42.23 -10.66 3.22
C HIS A 127 -41.70 -9.61 4.22
N ALA A 128 -40.88 -8.67 3.76
CA ALA A 128 -40.18 -7.69 4.60
C ALA A 128 -40.40 -6.24 4.13
N GLY A 129 -41.65 -5.89 3.81
CA GLY A 129 -42.02 -4.57 3.29
C GLY A 129 -41.26 -4.26 2.01
N THR A 130 -40.46 -3.19 2.02
CA THR A 130 -39.64 -2.76 0.88
C THR A 130 -38.25 -3.40 0.84
N THR A 131 -37.84 -4.13 1.88
CA THR A 131 -36.52 -4.76 1.93
C THR A 131 -36.51 -6.05 1.12
N VAL A 132 -35.53 -6.18 0.24
CA VAL A 132 -35.31 -7.37 -0.58
C VAL A 132 -34.47 -8.35 0.23
N VAL A 133 -35.12 -9.36 0.78
CA VAL A 133 -34.47 -10.40 1.60
C VAL A 133 -33.87 -11.49 0.72
N PHE A 134 -32.60 -11.84 0.96
CA PHE A 134 -31.93 -13.00 0.39
C PHE A 134 -31.78 -14.05 1.49
N ASP A 135 -32.66 -15.06 1.47
CA ASP A 135 -32.91 -16.00 2.56
C ASP A 135 -31.96 -17.20 2.57
N ARG A 136 -31.34 -17.53 1.44
CA ARG A 136 -30.43 -18.66 1.31
C ARG A 136 -28.98 -18.20 1.40
N ILE A 137 -28.31 -18.51 2.51
CA ILE A 137 -26.89 -18.17 2.69
C ILE A 137 -26.00 -19.06 1.81
N ILE A 138 -25.11 -18.43 1.03
CA ILE A 138 -24.02 -19.10 0.30
C ILE A 138 -22.73 -19.00 1.12
N THR A 139 -22.40 -17.80 1.59
CA THR A 139 -21.26 -17.51 2.48
C THR A 139 -21.69 -16.44 3.48
N ASN A 140 -21.25 -16.53 4.73
CA ASN A 140 -21.51 -15.50 5.75
C ASN A 140 -20.44 -15.53 6.83
N GLU A 141 -19.21 -15.24 6.41
CA GLU A 141 -18.05 -15.16 7.30
C GLU A 141 -18.29 -14.09 8.36
N GLU A 142 -18.02 -14.44 9.62
CA GLU A 142 -18.33 -13.63 10.81
C GLU A 142 -19.83 -13.31 11.03
N ASN A 143 -20.75 -13.95 10.29
CA ASN A 143 -22.21 -13.86 10.50
C ASN A 143 -22.76 -12.42 10.48
N SER A 144 -22.27 -11.58 9.58
CA SER A 144 -22.65 -10.15 9.52
C SER A 144 -23.97 -9.90 8.77
N TYR A 145 -24.45 -10.84 7.97
CA TYR A 145 -25.71 -10.74 7.24
C TYR A 145 -26.82 -11.62 7.85
N SER A 146 -28.04 -11.08 7.97
CA SER A 146 -29.22 -11.82 8.45
C SER A 146 -30.15 -12.21 7.30
N PRO A 147 -30.37 -13.52 7.05
CA PRO A 147 -31.31 -14.00 6.02
C PRO A 147 -32.78 -13.80 6.40
N GLN A 148 -33.09 -13.53 7.66
CA GLN A 148 -34.46 -13.25 8.11
C GLN A 148 -34.87 -11.81 7.79
N THR A 149 -33.93 -10.87 7.90
CA THR A 149 -34.22 -9.44 7.73
C THR A 149 -33.71 -8.85 6.42
N GLY A 150 -32.80 -9.53 5.71
CA GLY A 150 -32.16 -8.99 4.51
C GLY A 150 -31.13 -7.89 4.79
N LYS A 151 -30.58 -7.84 6.01
CA LYS A 151 -29.70 -6.76 6.46
C LYS A 151 -28.31 -7.27 6.80
N PHE A 152 -27.30 -6.60 6.28
CA PHE A 152 -25.93 -6.65 6.76
C PHE A 152 -25.76 -5.68 7.94
N THR A 153 -25.04 -6.08 8.98
CA THR A 153 -24.72 -5.25 10.15
C THR A 153 -23.22 -5.15 10.30
N CYS A 154 -22.71 -3.93 10.22
CA CYS A 154 -21.30 -3.63 10.37
C CYS A 154 -20.85 -3.87 11.81
N ARG A 155 -19.85 -4.73 12.01
CA ARG A 155 -19.19 -4.94 13.31
C ARG A 155 -17.80 -4.33 13.38
N ILE A 156 -17.22 -4.03 12.22
CA ILE A 156 -15.83 -3.59 12.10
C ILE A 156 -15.83 -2.35 11.21
N PRO A 157 -15.42 -1.19 11.72
CA PRO A 157 -15.47 0.03 10.94
C PRO A 157 -14.49 -0.04 9.77
N GLY A 158 -14.90 0.49 8.62
CA GLY A 158 -14.06 0.45 7.42
C GLY A 158 -14.81 0.69 6.11
N LEU A 159 -14.10 0.45 5.02
CA LEU A 159 -14.64 0.48 3.66
C LEU A 159 -15.12 -0.91 3.26
N TYR A 160 -16.37 -1.00 2.83
CA TYR A 160 -17.01 -2.22 2.39
C TYR A 160 -17.47 -2.08 0.95
N TYR A 161 -17.34 -3.16 0.18
CA TYR A 161 -17.93 -3.27 -1.15
C TYR A 161 -19.20 -4.10 -1.08
N PHE A 162 -20.28 -3.64 -1.70
CA PHE A 162 -21.53 -4.37 -1.85
C PHE A 162 -21.91 -4.46 -3.32
N SER A 163 -22.42 -5.61 -3.74
CA SER A 163 -22.93 -5.82 -5.09
C SER A 163 -24.14 -6.75 -5.09
N PHE A 164 -25.04 -6.54 -6.04
CA PHE A 164 -26.17 -7.43 -6.28
C PHE A 164 -26.32 -7.75 -7.77
N GLN A 165 -26.92 -8.91 -8.03
CA GLN A 165 -27.43 -9.31 -9.34
C GLN A 165 -28.81 -9.91 -9.10
N VAL A 166 -29.86 -9.20 -9.50
CA VAL A 166 -31.25 -9.59 -9.24
C VAL A 166 -31.97 -9.79 -10.55
N VAL A 167 -32.59 -10.96 -10.69
CA VAL A 167 -33.35 -11.34 -11.87
C VAL A 167 -34.72 -10.68 -11.80
N SER A 168 -35.10 -9.99 -12.87
CA SER A 168 -36.39 -9.34 -13.05
C SER A 168 -37.21 -10.07 -14.13
N SER A 169 -38.53 -10.12 -13.94
CA SER A 169 -39.51 -10.53 -14.98
C SER A 169 -40.40 -9.38 -15.44
N GLY A 170 -40.06 -8.16 -15.04
CA GLY A 170 -40.76 -6.91 -15.33
C GLY A 170 -39.94 -5.73 -14.77
N ASP A 171 -40.51 -4.53 -14.76
CA ASP A 171 -39.79 -3.34 -14.29
C ASP A 171 -39.33 -3.53 -12.84
N LEU A 172 -38.05 -3.20 -12.59
CA LEU A 172 -37.40 -3.42 -11.32
C LEU A 172 -36.41 -2.29 -11.01
N CYS A 173 -36.69 -1.55 -9.95
CA CYS A 173 -35.75 -0.59 -9.37
C CYS A 173 -35.31 -1.05 -7.98
N LEU A 174 -33.99 -1.05 -7.77
CA LEU A 174 -33.34 -1.49 -6.54
C LEU A 174 -32.37 -0.43 -6.04
N SER A 175 -32.35 -0.21 -4.73
CA SER A 175 -31.47 0.74 -4.08
C SER A 175 -30.65 0.06 -2.99
N ILE A 176 -29.34 0.30 -3.00
CA ILE A 176 -28.47 -0.02 -1.86
C ILE A 176 -28.72 1.06 -0.82
N THR A 177 -29.09 0.65 0.39
CA THR A 177 -29.42 1.55 1.51
C THR A 177 -28.44 1.41 2.65
N LYS A 178 -28.07 2.53 3.27
CA LYS A 178 -27.33 2.59 4.53
C LYS A 178 -28.23 3.19 5.60
N ASN A 179 -28.49 2.44 6.68
CA ASN A 179 -29.40 2.85 7.77
C ASN A 179 -30.78 3.31 7.27
N GLY A 180 -31.31 2.62 6.26
CA GLY A 180 -32.60 2.95 5.63
C GLY A 180 -32.59 4.14 4.65
N ARG A 181 -31.46 4.82 4.47
CA ARG A 181 -31.30 5.88 3.46
C ARG A 181 -30.71 5.31 2.18
N GLY A 182 -31.34 5.57 1.04
CA GLY A 182 -30.82 5.17 -0.27
C GLY A 182 -29.49 5.86 -0.56
N VAL A 183 -28.50 5.08 -1.01
CA VAL A 183 -27.17 5.57 -1.40
C VAL A 183 -27.06 5.63 -2.92
N VAL A 184 -27.36 4.52 -3.59
CA VAL A 184 -27.38 4.39 -5.05
C VAL A 184 -28.56 3.54 -5.48
N SER A 185 -29.10 3.81 -6.66
CA SER A 185 -30.23 3.09 -7.23
C SER A 185 -29.95 2.65 -8.66
N PHE A 186 -30.40 1.46 -9.01
CA PHE A 186 -30.24 0.84 -10.33
C PHE A 186 -31.59 0.30 -10.78
N CYS A 187 -31.97 0.64 -12.00
CA CYS A 187 -33.27 0.32 -12.56
C CYS A 187 -33.10 -0.44 -13.87
N ASP A 188 -33.97 -1.42 -14.06
CA ASP A 188 -34.13 -2.16 -15.29
C ASP A 188 -35.60 -2.07 -15.70
N ASN A 189 -35.85 -1.60 -16.92
CA ASN A 189 -37.19 -1.37 -17.45
C ASN A 189 -37.49 -2.47 -18.48
N ASN A 190 -38.22 -3.48 -18.03
CA ASN A 190 -38.40 -4.75 -18.71
C ASN A 190 -39.86 -4.89 -19.16
N SER A 191 -40.21 -4.15 -20.21
CA SER A 191 -41.58 -4.15 -20.76
C SER A 191 -41.93 -5.41 -21.56
N ARG A 192 -40.99 -6.34 -21.73
CA ARG A 192 -41.13 -7.52 -22.61
C ARG A 192 -41.36 -8.83 -21.85
N GLY A 193 -41.27 -8.83 -20.51
CA GLY A 193 -41.53 -10.01 -19.68
C GLY A 193 -40.51 -11.14 -19.86
N ILE A 194 -39.36 -10.86 -20.46
CA ILE A 194 -38.22 -11.78 -20.59
C ILE A 194 -37.33 -11.62 -19.36
N LEU A 195 -36.72 -12.70 -18.87
CA LEU A 195 -35.84 -12.59 -17.71
C LEU A 195 -34.64 -11.69 -18.02
N GLN A 196 -34.43 -10.67 -17.19
CA GLN A 196 -33.29 -9.76 -17.26
C GLN A 196 -32.59 -9.70 -15.90
N VAL A 197 -31.34 -9.24 -15.87
CA VAL A 197 -30.56 -9.12 -14.63
C VAL A 197 -30.26 -7.66 -14.36
N ASN A 198 -30.90 -7.11 -13.34
CA ASN A 198 -30.54 -5.81 -12.79
C ASN A 198 -29.35 -5.98 -11.84
N SER A 199 -28.27 -5.23 -12.06
CA SER A 199 -27.06 -5.29 -11.26
C SER A 199 -26.63 -3.91 -10.80
N GLY A 200 -26.00 -3.87 -9.64
CA GLY A 200 -25.49 -2.65 -9.07
C GLY A 200 -24.47 -2.92 -7.98
N SER A 201 -23.62 -1.94 -7.73
CA SER A 201 -22.63 -2.02 -6.66
C SER A 201 -22.31 -0.64 -6.08
N SER A 202 -21.74 -0.65 -4.87
CA SER A 202 -21.25 0.56 -4.23
C SER A 202 -20.18 0.22 -3.18
N VAL A 203 -19.26 1.16 -2.98
CA VAL A 203 -18.33 1.14 -1.85
C VAL A 203 -18.88 2.08 -0.77
N LEU A 204 -19.03 1.58 0.45
CA LEU A 204 -19.55 2.32 1.59
C LEU A 204 -18.53 2.36 2.71
N SER A 205 -18.31 3.54 3.28
CA SER A 205 -17.68 3.68 4.60
C SER A 205 -18.74 3.41 5.67
N LEU A 206 -18.48 2.42 6.54
CA LEU A 206 -19.39 1.98 7.60
C LEU A 206 -18.74 2.14 8.97
N ALA A 207 -19.53 2.63 9.93
CA ALA A 207 -19.22 2.59 11.35
C ALA A 207 -19.86 1.35 11.99
N VAL A 208 -19.39 0.98 13.18
CA VAL A 208 -19.98 -0.13 13.96
C VAL A 208 -21.47 0.13 14.21
N GLY A 209 -22.31 -0.86 13.92
CA GLY A 209 -23.76 -0.79 14.05
C GLY A 209 -24.48 -0.27 12.81
N ASP A 210 -23.76 0.23 11.79
CA ASP A 210 -24.40 0.59 10.52
C ASP A 210 -25.02 -0.64 9.86
N HIS A 211 -26.22 -0.47 9.31
CA HIS A 211 -26.94 -1.49 8.57
C HIS A 211 -26.93 -1.20 7.08
N VAL A 212 -26.72 -2.23 6.26
CA VAL A 212 -26.82 -2.16 4.79
C VAL A 212 -27.86 -3.16 4.30
N SER A 213 -28.73 -2.72 3.41
CA SER A 213 -29.77 -3.58 2.81
C SER A 213 -30.09 -3.16 1.38
N LEU A 214 -30.65 -4.08 0.62
CA LEU A 214 -31.22 -3.80 -0.69
C LEU A 214 -32.72 -3.54 -0.54
N THR A 215 -33.22 -2.45 -1.12
CA THR A 215 -34.65 -2.10 -1.06
C THR A 215 -35.22 -1.90 -2.45
N THR A 216 -36.51 -2.17 -2.61
CA THR A 216 -37.27 -1.87 -3.82
C THR A 216 -38.36 -0.83 -3.51
N ASN A 217 -38.71 -0.01 -4.50
CA ASN A 217 -39.86 0.88 -4.42
C ASN A 217 -40.99 0.30 -5.28
N PRO A 218 -42.11 -0.18 -4.70
CA PRO A 218 -43.24 -0.71 -5.46
C PRO A 218 -43.80 0.26 -6.51
N ALA A 219 -43.71 1.58 -6.26
CA ALA A 219 -44.15 2.59 -7.20
C ALA A 219 -43.25 2.73 -8.45
N MET A 220 -42.04 2.18 -8.41
CA MET A 220 -41.03 2.25 -9.48
C MET A 220 -40.74 0.88 -10.11
N GLY A 221 -41.47 -0.17 -9.72
CA GLY A 221 -41.27 -1.54 -10.17
C GLY A 221 -40.54 -2.41 -9.13
N SER A 222 -41.16 -3.55 -8.80
CA SER A 222 -40.69 -4.53 -7.82
C SER A 222 -40.78 -5.97 -8.34
N SER A 223 -40.68 -6.14 -9.66
CA SER A 223 -40.92 -7.42 -10.36
C SER A 223 -39.73 -8.38 -10.28
N ILE A 224 -39.34 -8.76 -9.05
CA ILE A 224 -38.27 -9.71 -8.80
C ILE A 224 -38.76 -11.13 -9.14
N TYR A 225 -38.02 -11.85 -9.98
CA TYR A 225 -38.33 -13.23 -10.34
C TYR A 225 -38.20 -14.17 -9.13
N SER A 226 -39.09 -15.15 -9.03
CA SER A 226 -39.19 -16.08 -7.89
C SER A 226 -39.27 -17.56 -8.27
N GLY A 227 -38.93 -17.92 -9.50
CA GLY A 227 -38.87 -19.32 -9.93
C GLY A 227 -37.50 -19.96 -9.71
N SER A 228 -37.35 -21.22 -10.13
CA SER A 228 -36.12 -22.01 -9.91
C SER A 228 -35.12 -21.95 -11.09
N GLU A 229 -35.45 -21.24 -12.16
CA GLU A 229 -34.65 -21.24 -13.40
C GLU A 229 -33.41 -20.33 -13.31
N ALA A 230 -33.45 -19.35 -12.41
CA ALA A 230 -32.38 -18.38 -12.21
C ALA A 230 -32.34 -17.87 -10.76
N ASP A 231 -31.14 -17.58 -10.27
CA ASP A 231 -30.91 -17.09 -8.91
C ASP A 231 -30.67 -15.58 -8.90
N SER A 232 -31.14 -14.92 -7.84
CA SER A 232 -30.76 -13.54 -7.50
C SER A 232 -29.81 -13.55 -6.30
N VAL A 233 -28.74 -12.77 -6.34
CA VAL A 233 -27.67 -12.76 -5.35
C VAL A 233 -27.39 -11.34 -4.82
N PHE A 234 -27.06 -11.25 -3.53
CA PHE A 234 -26.52 -10.05 -2.89
C PHE A 234 -25.29 -10.43 -2.07
N SER A 235 -24.23 -9.64 -2.22
CA SER A 235 -22.91 -9.90 -1.64
C SER A 235 -22.33 -8.63 -1.05
N GLY A 236 -21.45 -8.80 -0.05
CA GLY A 236 -20.61 -7.72 0.42
C GLY A 236 -19.46 -8.18 1.30
N PHE A 237 -18.38 -7.41 1.33
CA PHE A 237 -17.16 -7.75 2.07
C PHE A 237 -16.37 -6.51 2.47
N LEU A 238 -15.55 -6.63 3.51
CA LEU A 238 -14.60 -5.61 3.94
C LEU A 238 -13.45 -5.47 2.93
N VAL A 239 -13.22 -4.26 2.46
CA VAL A 239 -12.12 -3.89 1.55
C VAL A 239 -10.91 -3.42 2.36
N SER A 240 -11.14 -2.53 3.32
CA SER A 240 -10.10 -2.03 4.21
C SER A 240 -10.71 -1.66 5.56
N PRO A 241 -10.20 -2.18 6.69
CA PRO A 241 -10.56 -1.68 8.00
C PRO A 241 -10.14 -0.20 8.13
N GLU A 242 -10.87 0.56 8.94
CA GLU A 242 -10.43 1.89 9.37
C GLU A 242 -9.23 1.75 10.31
N ALA A 243 -8.21 2.60 10.15
CA ALA A 243 -7.04 2.57 11.01
C ALA A 243 -7.44 3.03 12.43
N ALA A 244 -7.05 2.25 13.43
CA ALA A 244 -7.21 2.59 14.85
C ALA A 244 -6.30 3.73 15.27
#